data_AF-A0A496R406-F1
#
_entry.id   AF-A0A496R406-F1
#
_cell.length_a   1.000
_cell.length_b   1.000
_cell.length_c   1.000
_cell.angle_alpha   90.00
_cell.angle_beta   90.00
_cell.angle_gamma   90.00
#
_symmetry.space_group_name_H-M   'P 1'
#
loop_
_entity.id
_entity.type
_entity.pdbx_description
1 polymer ?
#
loop_
_entity_poly.entity_id
_entity_poly.type
_entity_poly.pdbx_seq_one_letter_code
_entity_poly.pdbx_strand_id
1 'polypeptide(L)'
;MKKITLILLAVILVATAFVGCKKEAEAAKAEEPAGKPYIAVVSKGEQHDFWQQVKRGAMDAAKDYNVDVTFEGPPSESDVQIQVEMLNNAMAKAPVAIALAALDTTSVIDQL
;
A
#
# COMPACT_ATOMS: atom_id res chain seq x y z
N MET A 1 4.64 11.31 56.56
CA MET A 1 4.49 9.84 56.41
C MET A 1 3.15 9.44 55.78
N LYS A 2 1.98 9.85 56.30
CA LYS A 2 0.66 9.47 55.72
C LYS A 2 0.43 9.91 54.26
N LYS A 3 0.97 11.06 53.82
CA LYS A 3 0.84 11.57 52.44
C LYS A 3 1.77 10.88 51.43
N ILE A 4 2.86 10.26 51.90
CA ILE A 4 3.81 9.51 51.05
C ILE A 4 3.31 8.08 50.84
N THR A 5 2.64 7.50 51.85
CA THR A 5 1.96 6.19 51.74
C THR A 5 0.78 6.20 50.76
N LEU A 6 0.07 7.33 50.64
CA LEU A 6 -1.06 7.51 49.70
C LEU A 6 -0.61 7.63 48.23
N ILE A 7 0.58 8.18 47.98
CA ILE A 7 1.12 8.31 46.62
C ILE A 7 1.69 6.97 46.13
N LEU A 8 2.30 6.16 47.02
CA LEU A 8 2.76 4.81 46.66
C LEU A 8 1.60 3.84 46.34
N LEU A 9 0.45 3.98 46.99
CA LEU A 9 -0.73 3.15 46.72
C LEU A 9 -1.38 3.48 45.36
N ALA A 10 -1.33 4.73 44.93
CA ALA A 10 -1.88 5.17 43.65
C ALA A 10 -1.01 4.75 42.44
N VAL A 11 0.31 4.65 42.62
CA VAL A 11 1.22 4.19 41.56
C VAL A 11 1.13 2.68 41.33
N ILE A 12 0.80 1.90 42.37
CA ILE A 12 0.63 0.45 42.26
C ILE A 12 -0.70 0.07 41.57
N LEU A 13 -1.74 0.90 41.70
CA LEU A 13 -3.06 0.64 41.08
C LEU A 13 -3.10 0.89 39.56
N VAL A 14 -2.20 1.71 39.03
CA VAL A 14 -2.14 2.05 37.59
C VAL A 14 -1.28 1.05 36.80
N ALA A 15 -0.42 0.28 37.47
CA ALA A 15 0.45 -0.71 36.82
C ALA A 15 -0.22 -2.05 36.48
N THR A 16 -1.43 -2.33 36.98
CA THR A 16 -2.12 -3.61 36.78
C THR A 16 -3.20 -3.59 35.68
N ALA A 17 -3.39 -2.48 34.98
CA ALA A 17 -4.45 -2.34 33.97
C ALA A 17 -4.05 -2.73 32.53
N PHE A 18 -2.84 -3.27 32.29
CA PHE A 18 -2.38 -3.65 30.94
C PHE A 18 -2.05 -5.15 30.75
N VAL A 19 -2.36 -6.02 31.71
CA VAL A 19 -2.18 -7.47 31.55
C VAL A 19 -3.48 -8.10 31.06
N GLY A 20 -3.81 -7.86 29.79
CA GLY A 20 -5.09 -8.25 29.22
C GLY A 20 -5.03 -8.57 27.73
N CYS A 21 -4.14 -9.46 27.29
CA CYS A 21 -4.39 -10.40 26.20
C CYS A 21 -3.22 -11.42 26.10
N LYS A 22 -3.40 -12.61 26.67
CA LYS A 22 -2.65 -13.78 26.21
C LYS A 22 -3.22 -14.14 24.84
N LYS A 23 -2.55 -13.74 23.77
CA LYS A 23 -2.75 -14.30 22.43
C LYS A 23 -1.77 -15.46 22.31
N GLU A 24 -2.29 -16.66 22.09
CA GLU A 24 -1.50 -17.85 21.81
C GLU A 24 -0.48 -17.54 20.72
N ALA A 25 0.79 -17.78 21.04
CA ALA A 25 1.87 -17.73 20.07
C ALA A 25 1.73 -18.97 19.18
N GLU A 26 0.92 -18.83 18.14
CA GLU A 26 1.01 -19.68 16.96
C GLU A 26 2.43 -19.52 16.42
N ALA A 27 3.15 -20.64 16.30
CA ALA A 27 4.49 -20.66 15.77
C ALA A 27 4.45 -20.13 14.35
N ALA A 28 4.81 -18.85 14.17
CA ALA A 28 5.00 -18.25 12.87
C ALA A 28 6.12 -19.03 12.18
N LYS A 29 5.72 -19.83 11.19
CA LYS A 29 6.61 -20.36 10.17
C LYS A 29 7.38 -19.16 9.62
N ALA A 30 8.70 -19.15 9.80
CA ALA A 30 9.54 -18.12 9.22
C ALA A 30 9.38 -18.20 7.70
N GLU A 31 8.57 -17.31 7.14
CA GLU A 31 8.61 -17.01 5.72
C GLU A 31 10.00 -16.45 5.43
N GLU A 32 10.65 -16.99 4.39
CA GLU A 32 11.77 -16.30 3.77
C GLU A 32 11.36 -14.84 3.52
N PRO A 33 12.29 -13.87 3.58
CA PRO A 33 11.93 -12.48 3.35
C PRO A 33 11.33 -12.37 1.94
N ALA A 34 10.00 -12.36 1.87
CA ALA A 34 9.28 -12.04 0.66
C ALA A 34 9.80 -10.67 0.24
N GLY A 35 10.31 -10.57 -0.99
CA GLY A 35 10.73 -9.29 -1.55
C GLY A 35 9.60 -8.26 -1.37
N LYS A 36 9.94 -6.97 -1.42
CA LYS A 36 8.94 -5.91 -1.25
C LYS A 36 7.76 -6.17 -2.18
N PRO A 37 6.51 -6.11 -1.68
CA PRO A 37 5.34 -6.28 -2.54
C PRO A 37 5.40 -5.29 -3.69
N TYR A 38 5.21 -5.77 -4.92
CA TYR A 38 5.24 -4.93 -6.12
C TYR A 38 3.81 -4.63 -6.59
N ILE A 39 3.47 -3.34 -6.70
CA ILE A 39 2.17 -2.85 -7.16
C ILE A 39 2.39 -2.00 -8.42
N ALA A 40 1.69 -2.32 -9.51
CA ALA A 40 1.74 -1.50 -10.72
C ALA A 40 0.59 -0.49 -10.75
N VAL A 41 0.88 0.76 -11.13
CA VAL A 41 -0.14 1.79 -11.36
C VAL A 41 -0.15 2.16 -12.83
N VAL A 42 -1.30 1.98 -13.49
CA VAL A 42 -1.55 2.34 -14.89
C VAL A 42 -2.62 3.44 -14.91
N SER A 43 -2.19 4.66 -15.17
CA SER A 43 -3.02 5.88 -15.13
C SER A 43 -3.62 6.23 -16.50
N LYS A 44 -4.54 7.21 -16.55
CA LYS A 44 -5.09 7.71 -17.84
C LYS A 44 -4.07 8.46 -18.67
N GLY A 45 -3.04 9.01 -18.03
CA GLY A 45 -1.95 9.71 -18.67
C GLY A 45 -0.91 10.09 -17.63
N GLU A 46 0.25 10.53 -18.07
CA GLU A 46 1.31 10.96 -17.14
C GLU A 46 1.66 12.44 -17.28
N GLN A 47 1.34 13.08 -18.41
CA GLN A 47 1.89 14.42 -18.72
C GLN A 47 1.22 15.57 -17.95
N HIS A 48 -0.06 15.44 -17.61
CA HIS A 48 -0.80 16.50 -16.93
C HIS A 48 -0.42 16.61 -15.44
N ASP A 49 -0.40 17.84 -14.91
CA ASP A 49 -0.10 18.11 -13.48
C ASP A 49 -0.98 17.28 -12.53
N PHE A 50 -2.24 17.05 -12.89
CA PHE A 50 -3.13 16.17 -12.13
C PHE A 50 -2.50 14.79 -11.90
N TRP A 51 -1.99 14.15 -12.96
CA TRP A 51 -1.38 12.83 -12.87
C TRP A 51 -0.01 12.84 -12.20
N GLN A 52 0.74 13.94 -12.28
CA GLN A 52 1.97 14.11 -11.49
C GLN A 52 1.68 14.16 -9.99
N GLN A 53 0.58 14.78 -9.58
CA GLN A 53 0.16 14.80 -8.17
C GLN A 53 -0.30 13.43 -7.69
N VAL A 54 -1.04 12.69 -8.53
CA VAL A 54 -1.40 11.29 -8.24
C VAL A 54 -0.15 10.41 -8.12
N LYS A 55 0.80 10.54 -9.05
CA LYS A 55 2.10 9.84 -9.02
C LYS A 55 2.85 10.11 -7.73
N ARG A 56 2.94 11.38 -7.31
CA ARG A 56 3.58 11.76 -6.06
C ARG A 56 2.94 11.06 -4.86
N GLY A 57 1.62 11.07 -4.77
CA GLY A 57 0.89 10.38 -3.70
C GLY A 57 1.14 8.87 -3.68
N ALA A 58 1.14 8.22 -4.85
CA ALA A 58 1.44 6.79 -4.98
C ALA A 58 2.87 6.47 -4.52
N MET A 59 3.84 7.30 -4.90
CA MET A 59 5.25 7.10 -4.54
C MET A 59 5.54 7.41 -3.06
N ASP A 60 4.84 8.37 -2.46
CA ASP A 60 4.95 8.65 -1.03
C ASP A 60 4.35 7.50 -0.21
N ALA A 61 3.18 6.98 -0.59
CA ALA A 61 2.61 5.77 0.01
C ALA A 61 3.54 4.55 -0.16
N ALA A 62 4.20 4.40 -1.32
CA ALA A 62 5.14 3.31 -1.54
C ALA A 62 6.27 3.28 -0.50
N LYS A 63 6.78 4.46 -0.12
CA LYS A 63 7.79 4.61 0.94
C LYS A 63 7.20 4.27 2.31
N ASP A 64 6.04 4.80 2.64
CA ASP A 64 5.40 4.62 3.95
C ASP A 64 5.06 3.16 4.24
N TYR A 65 4.65 2.41 3.21
CA TYR A 65 4.27 1.00 3.33
C TYR A 65 5.36 0.02 2.92
N ASN A 66 6.56 0.51 2.55
CA ASN A 66 7.69 -0.31 2.09
C ASN A 66 7.32 -1.29 0.96
N VAL A 67 6.61 -0.78 -0.05
CA VAL A 67 6.22 -1.51 -1.27
C VAL A 67 6.93 -0.91 -2.48
N ASP A 68 7.17 -1.71 -3.51
CA ASP A 68 7.67 -1.22 -4.79
C ASP A 68 6.48 -0.82 -5.67
N VAL A 69 6.57 0.36 -6.30
CA VAL A 69 5.50 0.91 -7.14
C VAL A 69 6.05 1.40 -8.46
N THR A 70 5.40 1.02 -9.56
CA THR A 70 5.53 1.70 -10.86
C THR A 70 4.34 2.63 -11.08
N PHE A 71 4.57 3.71 -11.80
CA PHE A 71 3.51 4.62 -12.23
C PHE A 71 3.74 4.96 -13.69
N GLU A 72 2.87 4.44 -14.55
CA GLU A 72 2.93 4.59 -16.00
C GLU A 72 1.57 5.13 -16.50
N GLY A 73 1.60 5.84 -17.63
CA GLY A 73 0.40 6.34 -18.29
C GLY A 73 0.71 6.69 -19.74
N PRO A 74 -0.28 6.61 -20.65
CA PRO A 74 -0.06 6.94 -22.04
C PRO A 74 0.24 8.44 -22.24
N PRO A 75 0.82 8.83 -23.39
CA PRO A 75 1.10 10.23 -23.71
C PRO A 75 -0.15 11.11 -23.75
N SER A 76 -1.27 10.59 -24.26
CA SER A 76 -2.56 11.26 -24.33
C SER A 76 -3.69 10.40 -23.77
N GLU A 77 -4.72 11.04 -23.20
CA GLU A 77 -5.93 10.35 -22.74
C GLU A 77 -6.82 9.82 -23.89
N SER A 78 -6.43 10.05 -25.15
CA SER A 78 -7.03 9.40 -26.32
C SER A 78 -6.38 8.06 -26.66
N ASP A 79 -5.21 7.75 -26.10
CA ASP A 79 -4.36 6.65 -26.56
C ASP A 79 -4.71 5.32 -25.85
N VAL A 80 -5.97 4.90 -26.01
CA VAL A 80 -6.54 3.70 -25.37
C VAL A 80 -5.67 2.46 -25.61
N GLN A 81 -5.24 2.23 -26.85
CA GLN A 81 -4.45 1.05 -27.20
C GLN A 81 -3.08 1.04 -26.51
N ILE A 82 -2.45 2.21 -26.35
CA ILE A 82 -1.18 2.33 -25.63
C ILE A 82 -1.38 1.98 -24.15
N GLN A 83 -2.49 2.41 -23.54
CA GLN A 83 -2.80 2.02 -22.16
C GLN A 83 -3.00 0.51 -22.03
N VAL A 84 -3.67 -0.15 -22.98
CA VAL A 84 -3.85 -1.61 -22.99
C VAL A 84 -2.50 -2.32 -23.07
N GLU A 85 -1.57 -1.85 -23.91
CA GLU A 85 -0.21 -2.38 -24.00
C GLU A 85 0.57 -2.19 -22.69
N MET A 86 0.48 -1.01 -22.08
CA MET A 86 1.08 -0.74 -20.76
C MET A 86 0.52 -1.66 -19.68
N LEU A 87 -0.79 -1.91 -19.67
CA LEU A 87 -1.44 -2.83 -18.74
C LEU A 87 -0.93 -4.27 -18.92
N ASN A 88 -0.85 -4.76 -20.16
CA ASN A 88 -0.31 -6.08 -20.45
C ASN A 88 1.15 -6.20 -19.99
N ASN A 89 1.97 -5.17 -20.23
CA ASN A 89 3.37 -5.12 -19.78
C ASN A 89 3.48 -5.09 -18.25
N ALA A 90 2.58 -4.38 -17.57
CA ALA A 90 2.50 -4.36 -16.11
C ALA A 90 2.14 -5.75 -15.56
N MET A 91 1.14 -6.43 -16.13
CA MET A 91 0.74 -7.79 -15.74
C MET A 91 1.86 -8.82 -15.96
N ALA A 92 2.61 -8.71 -17.05
CA ALA A 92 3.73 -9.60 -17.35
C ALA A 92 4.86 -9.53 -16.29
N LYS A 93 4.97 -8.42 -15.56
CA LYS A 93 5.90 -8.25 -14.43
C LYS A 93 5.38 -8.91 -13.12
N ALA A 94 4.23 -9.59 -13.17
CA ALA A 94 3.59 -10.30 -12.06
C ALA A 94 3.47 -9.49 -10.75
N PRO A 95 2.87 -8.27 -10.78
CA PRO A 95 2.62 -7.51 -9.56
C PRO A 95 1.61 -8.24 -8.67
N VAL A 96 1.69 -8.00 -7.36
CA VAL A 96 0.70 -8.52 -6.41
C VAL A 96 -0.64 -7.78 -6.50
N ALA A 97 -0.64 -6.57 -7.08
CA ALA A 97 -1.84 -5.79 -7.36
C ALA A 97 -1.61 -4.77 -8.49
N ILE A 98 -2.68 -4.39 -9.18
CA ILE A 98 -2.68 -3.33 -10.21
C ILE A 98 -3.72 -2.28 -9.83
N ALA A 99 -3.32 -1.01 -9.83
CA ALA A 99 -4.24 0.13 -9.78
C ALA A 99 -4.40 0.73 -11.18
N LEU A 100 -5.60 0.59 -11.76
CA LEU A 100 -5.89 1.01 -13.13
C LEU A 100 -6.89 2.16 -13.14
N ALA A 101 -6.54 3.27 -13.79
CA ALA A 101 -7.47 4.31 -14.20
C ALA A 101 -7.73 4.19 -15.71
N ALA A 102 -8.72 3.38 -16.08
CA ALA A 102 -8.99 3.02 -17.47
C ALA A 102 -9.42 4.24 -18.31
N LEU A 103 -8.86 4.39 -19.51
CA LEU A 103 -9.29 5.35 -20.53
C LEU A 103 -10.64 4.95 -21.13
N ASP A 104 -10.81 3.65 -21.39
CA ASP A 104 -12.06 3.03 -21.81
C ASP A 104 -12.29 1.76 -21.01
N THR A 105 -13.51 1.59 -20.50
CA THR A 105 -13.85 0.46 -19.62
C THR A 105 -13.94 -0.86 -20.36
N THR A 106 -14.34 -0.85 -21.63
CA THR A 106 -14.52 -2.07 -22.43
C THR A 106 -13.21 -2.64 -22.95
N SER A 107 -12.24 -1.76 -23.19
CA SER A 107 -10.94 -2.11 -23.78
C SER A 107 -10.01 -2.89 -22.85
N VAL A 108 -10.33 -2.98 -21.56
CA VAL A 108 -9.50 -3.64 -20.54
C VAL A 108 -10.16 -4.85 -19.88
N ILE A 109 -11.36 -5.25 -20.33
CA ILE A 109 -12.13 -6.34 -19.70
C ILE A 109 -11.38 -7.67 -19.79
N ASP A 110 -10.70 -7.94 -20.91
CA ASP A 110 -9.99 -9.21 -21.10
C ASP A 110 -8.78 -9.35 -20.16
N GLN A 111 -8.31 -8.25 -19.56
CA GLN A 111 -7.20 -8.23 -18.61
C GLN A 111 -7.64 -8.36 -17.14
N LEU A 112 -8.93 -8.20 -16.82
CA LEU A 112 -9.48 -8.11 -15.45
C LEU A 112 -10.33 -9.33 -15.08
#